data_AF-A0A8D9M368-F1
#
_entry.id   AF-A0A8D9M368-F1
#
_cell.length_a   1.000
_cell.length_b   1.000
_cell.length_c   1.000
_cell.angle_alpha   90.00
_cell.angle_beta   90.00
_cell.angle_gamma   90.00
#
_symmetry.space_group_name_H-M   'P 1'
#
loop_
_entity.id
_entity.type
_entity.pdbx_description
1 polymer ?
#
loop_
_entity_poly.entity_id
_entity_poly.type
_entity_poly.pdbx_seq_one_letter_code
_entity_poly.pdbx_strand_id
1 'polypeptide(L)'
;MIATITSVPPPVDSSGDDRYVWRHGVDDYKPCFSSLQTWQQIRVTHPTVPWSKIVWFPQAIPRFSFITWLALKDRLSTGARSRAWGCYHVCLLCGEPDETRYHMFFACPYLFTVWIDLVGYLLGSRVNPDWSITIASFLSTRRKEIDTCLLKLAFQTTIYSLWRERNSRRHQG
;
A
#
# COMPACT_ATOMS: atom_id res chain seq x y z
N MET A 1 -6.32 -39.47 -2.09
CA MET A 1 -7.54 -38.79 -1.60
C MET A 1 -8.50 -39.73 -0.87
N ILE A 2 -8.70 -40.98 -1.32
CA ILE A 2 -9.58 -41.97 -0.65
C ILE A 2 -9.04 -42.44 0.72
N ALA A 3 -7.71 -42.60 0.88
CA ALA A 3 -7.10 -43.09 2.12
C ALA A 3 -7.26 -42.18 3.36
N THR A 4 -7.58 -40.90 3.17
CA THR A 4 -7.70 -39.91 4.26
C THR A 4 -9.10 -39.90 4.89
N ILE A 5 -10.12 -40.42 4.19
CA ILE A 5 -11.50 -40.46 4.71
C ILE A 5 -11.66 -41.61 5.72
N THR A 6 -10.91 -42.70 5.56
CA THR A 6 -10.96 -43.87 6.44
C THR A 6 -10.20 -43.71 7.77
N SER A 7 -9.48 -42.60 7.99
CA SER A 7 -8.73 -42.38 9.24
C SER A 7 -9.57 -41.86 10.40
N VAL A 8 -10.80 -41.39 10.12
CA VAL A 8 -11.73 -40.94 11.16
C VAL A 8 -12.75 -42.06 11.38
N PRO A 9 -12.87 -42.61 12.60
CA PRO A 9 -13.86 -43.65 12.89
C PRO A 9 -15.28 -43.11 12.67
N PRO A 10 -16.23 -43.95 12.21
CA PRO A 10 -17.61 -43.54 12.05
C PRO A 10 -18.18 -43.05 13.39
N PRO A 11 -19.09 -42.06 13.38
CA PRO A 11 -19.79 -41.64 14.60
C PRO A 11 -20.50 -42.84 15.23
N VAL A 12 -20.42 -42.96 16.55
CA VAL A 12 -21.12 -43.98 17.33
C VAL A 12 -22.07 -43.30 18.31
N ASP A 13 -23.24 -43.89 18.55
CA ASP A 13 -24.29 -43.29 19.39
C ASP A 13 -23.83 -43.01 20.83
N SER A 14 -22.78 -43.69 21.31
CA SER A 14 -22.17 -43.47 22.62
C SER A 14 -21.25 -42.24 22.71
N SER A 15 -20.96 -41.55 21.60
CA SER A 15 -20.01 -40.42 21.55
C SER A 15 -20.56 -39.08 22.02
N GLY A 16 -21.84 -39.01 22.37
CA GLY A 16 -22.53 -37.79 22.81
C GLY A 16 -22.92 -36.86 21.67
N ASP A 17 -23.52 -35.72 22.01
CA ASP A 17 -24.04 -34.75 21.03
C ASP A 17 -22.93 -33.99 20.29
N ASP A 18 -23.19 -33.67 19.03
CA ASP A 18 -22.32 -32.83 18.20
C ASP A 18 -22.09 -31.45 18.82
N ARG A 19 -20.84 -30.99 18.76
CA ARG A 19 -20.43 -29.68 19.26
C ARG A 19 -19.74 -28.88 18.18
N TYR A 20 -20.16 -27.63 18.00
CA TYR A 20 -19.43 -26.70 17.18
C TYR A 20 -18.18 -26.22 17.92
N VAL A 21 -17.05 -26.22 17.23
CA VAL A 21 -15.79 -25.67 17.72
C VAL A 21 -15.16 -24.80 16.63
N TRP A 22 -14.53 -23.72 17.05
CA TRP A 22 -13.78 -22.82 16.20
C TRP A 22 -12.32 -23.23 16.20
N ARG A 23 -11.76 -23.43 15.02
CA ARG A 23 -10.32 -23.65 14.88
C ARG A 23 -9.57 -22.36 15.20
N HIS A 24 -8.64 -22.40 16.14
CA HIS A 24 -7.75 -21.29 16.53
C HIS A 24 -6.31 -21.51 16.04
N GLY A 25 -5.94 -22.74 15.66
CA GLY A 25 -4.60 -23.08 15.18
C GLY A 25 -4.53 -24.46 14.53
N VAL A 26 -3.32 -24.97 14.32
CA VAL A 26 -3.11 -26.39 13.96
C VAL A 26 -3.48 -27.21 15.20
N ASP A 27 -4.52 -28.02 15.09
CA ASP A 27 -5.06 -28.87 16.16
C ASP A 27 -5.53 -28.15 17.45
N ASP A 28 -5.71 -26.82 17.40
CA ASP A 28 -6.30 -26.01 18.50
C ASP A 28 -7.75 -25.62 18.15
N TYR A 29 -8.69 -26.07 18.98
CA TYR A 29 -10.14 -25.87 18.78
C TYR A 29 -10.79 -25.35 20.07
N LYS A 30 -11.59 -24.29 19.97
CA LYS A 30 -12.24 -23.60 21.11
C LYS A 30 -13.72 -23.34 20.86
N PRO A 31 -14.55 -23.26 21.92
CA PRO A 31 -15.98 -22.98 21.76
C PRO A 31 -16.27 -21.52 21.37
N CYS A 32 -15.28 -20.61 21.44
CA CYS A 32 -15.44 -19.19 21.13
C CYS A 32 -14.88 -18.82 19.75
N PHE A 33 -15.57 -17.92 19.05
CA PHE A 33 -15.06 -17.35 17.81
C PHE A 33 -13.93 -16.34 18.09
N SER A 34 -12.90 -16.35 17.27
CA SER A 34 -11.87 -15.31 17.26
C SER A 34 -11.63 -14.84 15.83
N SER A 35 -11.95 -13.57 15.56
CA SER A 35 -11.69 -12.93 14.27
C SER A 35 -10.20 -12.90 13.96
N LEU A 36 -9.35 -12.67 14.97
CA LEU A 36 -7.90 -12.68 14.84
C LEU A 36 -7.38 -14.05 14.42
N GLN A 37 -7.78 -15.13 15.12
CA GLN A 37 -7.29 -16.47 14.79
C GLN A 37 -7.81 -16.96 13.44
N THR A 38 -9.08 -16.64 13.13
CA THR A 38 -9.66 -16.93 11.81
C THR A 38 -8.89 -16.20 10.71
N TRP A 39 -8.59 -14.91 10.91
CA TRP A 39 -7.80 -14.12 9.96
C TRP A 39 -6.40 -14.69 9.74
N GLN A 40 -5.73 -15.15 10.80
CA GLN A 40 -4.40 -15.76 10.71
C GLN A 40 -4.39 -17.04 9.87
N GLN A 41 -5.49 -17.80 9.88
CA GLN A 41 -5.62 -19.06 9.14
C GLN A 41 -5.95 -18.85 7.66
N ILE A 42 -6.77 -17.85 7.33
CA ILE A 42 -7.19 -17.60 5.93
C ILE A 42 -6.20 -16.71 5.16
N ARG A 43 -5.39 -15.90 5.86
CA ARG A 43 -4.47 -14.97 5.20
C ARG A 43 -3.23 -15.70 4.68
N VAL A 44 -2.73 -15.25 3.54
CA VAL A 44 -1.36 -15.54 3.12
C VAL A 44 -0.43 -14.54 3.81
N THR A 45 0.52 -15.05 4.60
CA THR A 45 1.51 -14.20 5.26
C THR A 45 2.57 -13.76 4.25
N HIS A 46 2.90 -12.47 4.29
CA HIS A 46 3.99 -11.90 3.51
C HIS A 46 4.96 -11.17 4.43
N PRO A 47 6.24 -11.03 4.04
CA PRO A 47 7.20 -10.26 4.80
C PRO A 47 6.72 -8.83 5.03
N THR A 48 6.98 -8.30 6.23
CA THR A 48 6.69 -6.91 6.55
C THR A 48 7.54 -6.00 5.67
N VAL A 49 6.87 -5.18 4.87
CA VAL A 49 7.52 -4.21 4.02
C VAL A 49 7.84 -2.92 4.79
N PRO A 50 9.08 -2.39 4.72
CA PRO A 50 9.46 -1.19 5.48
C PRO A 50 8.61 0.04 5.17
N TRP A 51 8.21 0.21 3.90
CA TRP A 51 7.37 1.32 3.46
C TRP A 51 5.96 1.31 4.06
N SER A 52 5.52 0.21 4.70
CA SER A 52 4.20 0.14 5.33
C SER A 52 3.99 1.26 6.36
N LYS A 53 5.06 1.65 7.07
CA LYS A 53 5.07 2.75 8.05
C LYS A 53 4.92 4.15 7.44
N ILE A 54 5.11 4.28 6.13
CA ILE A 54 4.88 5.52 5.36
C ILE A 54 3.40 5.64 5.00
N VAL A 55 2.74 4.50 4.77
CA VAL A 55 1.33 4.43 4.37
C VAL A 55 0.41 4.46 5.58
N TRP A 56 0.71 3.62 6.56
CA TRP A 56 -0.16 3.38 7.72
C TRP A 56 0.51 3.94 8.97
N PHE A 57 -0.01 5.05 9.46
CA PHE A 57 0.38 5.69 10.71
C PHE A 57 -0.81 6.44 11.32
N PRO A 58 -0.81 6.76 12.63
CA PRO A 58 -2.01 7.24 13.32
C PRO A 58 -2.64 8.50 12.73
N GLN A 59 -1.83 9.42 12.21
CA GLN A 59 -2.28 10.69 11.64
C GLN A 59 -2.61 10.58 10.13
N ALA A 60 -2.46 9.41 9.51
CA ALA A 60 -2.63 9.24 8.08
C ALA A 60 -4.09 9.44 7.65
N ILE A 61 -4.31 10.14 6.54
CA ILE A 61 -5.65 10.36 5.98
C ILE A 61 -6.01 9.15 5.11
N PRO A 62 -7.04 8.35 5.44
CA PRO A 62 -7.29 7.05 4.79
C PRO A 62 -7.36 7.12 3.26
N ARG A 63 -8.01 8.16 2.72
CA ARG A 63 -8.12 8.39 1.27
C ARG A 63 -6.76 8.60 0.61
N PHE A 64 -5.83 9.30 1.27
CA PHE A 64 -4.50 9.57 0.73
C PHE A 64 -3.59 8.37 0.91
N SER A 65 -3.71 7.67 2.04
CA SER A 65 -3.00 6.43 2.32
C SER A 65 -3.32 5.35 1.30
N PHE A 66 -4.59 5.20 0.90
CA PHE A 66 -4.99 4.24 -0.13
C PHE A 66 -4.33 4.50 -1.49
N ILE A 67 -4.32 5.74 -1.97
CA ILE A 67 -3.65 6.11 -3.22
C ILE A 67 -2.13 5.95 -3.10
N THR A 68 -1.55 6.32 -1.96
CA THR A 68 -0.12 6.15 -1.69
C THR A 68 0.30 4.68 -1.67
N TRP A 69 -0.53 3.80 -1.10
CA TRP A 69 -0.32 2.37 -1.11
C TRP A 69 -0.29 1.82 -2.54
N LEU A 70 -1.24 2.24 -3.39
CA LEU A 70 -1.26 1.87 -4.80
C LEU A 70 -0.03 2.40 -5.55
N ALA A 71 0.42 3.62 -5.26
CA ALA A 71 1.63 4.19 -5.84
C ALA A 71 2.88 3.36 -5.48
N LEU A 72 3.05 3.02 -4.20
CA LEU A 72 4.17 2.19 -3.72
C LEU A 72 4.16 0.78 -4.32
N LYS A 73 2.98 0.22 -4.57
CA LYS A 73 2.80 -1.07 -5.24
C LYS A 73 2.92 -1.01 -6.76
N ASP A 74 3.14 0.18 -7.34
CA ASP A 74 3.10 0.41 -8.79
C ASP A 74 1.79 -0.07 -9.45
N ARG A 75 0.66 0.19 -8.79
CA ARG A 75 -0.68 -0.27 -9.19
C ARG A 75 -1.61 0.85 -9.65
N LEU A 76 -1.11 2.07 -9.77
CA LEU A 76 -1.87 3.19 -10.33
C LEU A 76 -1.96 3.07 -11.86
N SER A 77 -3.03 3.57 -12.48
CA SER A 77 -3.22 3.54 -13.95
C SER A 77 -2.33 4.58 -14.67
N THR A 78 -1.02 4.34 -14.68
CA THR A 78 -0.01 5.15 -15.38
C THR A 78 -0.02 4.85 -16.89
N GLY A 79 0.55 5.74 -17.71
CA GLY A 79 0.75 5.52 -19.14
C GLY A 79 1.51 4.23 -19.43
N ALA A 80 2.57 3.94 -18.67
CA ALA A 80 3.33 2.70 -18.78
C ALA A 80 2.47 1.43 -18.59
N ARG A 81 1.50 1.45 -17.67
CA ARG A 81 0.57 0.32 -17.46
C ARG A 81 -0.54 0.27 -18.49
N SER A 82 -1.03 1.43 -18.92
CA SER A 82 -2.04 1.55 -19.98
C SER A 82 -1.51 1.03 -21.33
N ARG A 83 -0.19 1.12 -21.56
CA ARG A 83 0.48 0.61 -22.76
C ARG A 83 0.31 -0.90 -22.95
N ALA A 84 0.26 -1.68 -21.86
CA ALA A 84 -0.01 -3.11 -21.93
C ALA A 84 -1.40 -3.43 -22.51
N TRP A 85 -2.27 -2.42 -22.61
CA TRP A 85 -3.63 -2.50 -23.14
C TRP A 85 -3.76 -1.76 -24.49
N GLY A 86 -2.64 -1.36 -25.11
CA GLY A 86 -2.62 -0.61 -26.37
C GLY A 86 -2.89 0.90 -26.23
N CYS A 87 -3.04 1.42 -25.01
CA CYS A 87 -3.33 2.82 -24.76
C CYS A 87 -2.04 3.60 -24.49
N TYR A 88 -1.62 4.44 -25.44
CA TYR A 88 -0.46 5.31 -25.29
C TYR A 88 -0.85 6.65 -24.68
N HIS A 89 -0.18 7.02 -23.59
CA HIS A 89 -0.41 8.30 -22.91
C HIS A 89 0.90 8.94 -22.51
N VAL A 90 1.04 10.21 -22.87
CA VAL A 90 2.08 11.10 -22.36
C VAL A 90 1.72 11.58 -20.96
N CYS A 91 2.70 12.06 -20.20
CA CYS A 91 2.48 12.72 -18.93
C CYS A 91 1.68 14.02 -19.15
N LEU A 92 0.45 14.09 -18.64
CA LEU A 92 -0.43 15.27 -18.80
C LEU A 92 0.04 16.51 -18.01
N LEU A 93 1.09 16.38 -17.21
CA LEU A 93 1.64 17.47 -16.39
C LEU A 93 2.82 18.17 -17.06
N CYS A 94 3.67 17.45 -17.81
CA CYS A 94 4.88 18.00 -18.42
C CYS A 94 5.12 17.60 -19.87
N GLY A 95 4.28 16.72 -20.46
CA GLY A 95 4.40 16.27 -21.85
C GLY A 95 5.35 15.10 -22.08
N GLU A 96 5.99 14.56 -21.03
CA GLU A 96 6.96 13.45 -21.19
C GLU A 96 6.31 12.20 -21.83
N PRO A 97 6.94 11.56 -22.82
CA PRO A 97 6.35 10.43 -23.54
C PRO A 97 6.04 9.21 -22.65
N ASP A 98 6.90 8.96 -21.67
CA ASP A 98 6.83 7.78 -20.80
C ASP A 98 6.36 8.14 -19.38
N GLU A 99 5.05 8.21 -19.20
CA GLU A 99 4.47 8.37 -17.86
C GLU A 99 4.57 7.06 -17.05
N THR A 100 5.67 6.94 -16.31
CA THR A 100 5.93 5.87 -15.33
C THR A 100 5.62 6.33 -13.90
N ARG A 101 5.60 5.42 -12.92
CA ARG A 101 5.52 5.83 -11.49
C ARG A 101 6.68 6.73 -11.06
N TYR A 102 7.87 6.49 -11.58
CA TYR A 102 9.08 7.22 -11.20
C TYR A 102 8.99 8.65 -11.73
N HIS A 103 8.61 8.77 -13.00
CA HIS A 103 8.29 10.05 -13.61
C HIS A 103 7.16 10.77 -12.86
N MET A 104 6.03 10.11 -12.66
CA MET A 104 4.84 10.72 -12.06
C MET A 104 5.10 11.24 -10.63
N PHE A 105 5.98 10.59 -9.86
CA PHE A 105 6.08 10.90 -8.43
C PHE A 105 7.35 11.60 -7.96
N PHE A 106 8.44 11.70 -8.74
CA PHE A 106 9.57 12.60 -8.41
C PHE A 106 10.43 13.06 -9.60
N ALA A 107 10.32 12.45 -10.79
CA ALA A 107 11.10 12.87 -11.96
C ALA A 107 10.36 13.80 -12.95
N CYS A 108 9.06 14.05 -12.76
CA CYS A 108 8.33 15.07 -13.51
C CYS A 108 8.73 16.47 -13.03
N PRO A 109 9.17 17.40 -13.90
CA PRO A 109 9.61 18.73 -13.48
C PRO A 109 8.53 19.54 -12.76
N TYR A 110 7.30 19.53 -13.28
CA TYR A 110 6.14 20.18 -12.65
C TYR A 110 5.89 19.64 -11.24
N LEU A 111 6.15 18.35 -11.07
CA LEU A 111 5.98 17.72 -9.78
C LEU A 111 7.06 18.10 -8.79
N PHE A 112 8.29 18.01 -9.27
CA PHE A 112 9.45 18.16 -8.43
C PHE A 112 9.52 19.58 -7.87
N THR A 113 9.04 20.59 -8.61
CA THR A 113 8.84 21.94 -8.10
C THR A 113 7.83 21.98 -6.96
N VAL A 114 6.62 21.44 -7.16
CA VAL A 114 5.59 21.37 -6.10
C VAL A 114 6.10 20.63 -4.85
N TRP A 115 6.86 19.57 -5.05
CA TRP A 115 7.47 18.82 -3.96
C TRP A 115 8.51 19.67 -3.21
N ILE A 116 9.49 20.26 -3.90
CA ILE A 116 10.50 21.12 -3.29
C ILE A 116 9.84 22.26 -2.50
N ASP A 117 8.82 22.90 -3.06
CA ASP A 117 8.14 24.02 -2.39
C ASP A 117 7.43 23.56 -1.11
N LEU A 118 6.81 22.37 -1.12
CA LEU A 118 6.08 21.83 0.03
C LEU A 118 7.01 21.34 1.14
N VAL A 119 8.08 20.63 0.79
CA VAL A 119 8.94 19.94 1.77
C VAL A 119 10.31 20.56 1.95
N GLY A 120 10.65 21.62 1.21
CA GLY A 120 11.94 22.30 1.27
C GLY A 120 12.29 22.76 2.68
N TYR A 121 11.31 23.23 3.46
CA TYR A 121 11.52 23.61 4.86
C TYR A 121 11.73 22.41 5.81
N LEU A 122 11.22 21.22 5.46
CA LEU A 122 11.33 20.00 6.27
C LEU A 122 12.55 19.14 5.93
N LEU A 123 12.90 19.08 4.64
CA LEU A 123 14.01 18.27 4.11
C LEU A 123 15.26 19.08 3.80
N GLY A 124 15.17 20.41 3.71
CA GLY A 124 16.27 21.27 3.30
C GLY A 124 16.84 20.87 1.94
N SER A 125 18.17 20.85 1.81
CA SER A 125 18.91 20.45 0.61
C SER A 125 18.88 18.94 0.29
N ARG A 126 18.15 18.12 1.05
CA ARG A 126 18.13 16.65 0.90
C ARG A 126 17.02 16.14 -0.03
N VAL A 127 16.29 17.04 -0.69
CA VAL A 127 15.26 16.66 -1.66
C VAL A 127 15.95 16.03 -2.88
N ASN A 128 15.49 14.85 -3.29
CA ASN A 128 16.07 14.10 -4.40
C ASN A 128 14.95 13.65 -5.35
N PRO A 129 15.11 13.79 -6.68
CA PRO A 129 14.09 13.37 -7.64
C PRO A 129 14.00 11.84 -7.81
N ASP A 130 14.88 11.06 -7.19
CA ASP A 130 14.80 9.61 -7.19
C ASP A 130 13.78 9.11 -6.16
N TRP A 131 12.85 8.30 -6.65
CA TRP A 131 11.82 7.66 -5.83
C TRP A 131 12.40 6.80 -4.71
N SER A 132 13.41 5.99 -5.01
CA SER A 132 13.96 5.03 -4.05
C SER A 132 14.72 5.74 -2.93
N ILE A 133 15.51 6.76 -3.27
CA ILE A 133 16.19 7.64 -2.32
C ILE A 133 15.17 8.36 -1.44
N THR A 134 14.10 8.88 -2.06
CA THR A 134 13.03 9.57 -1.33
C THR A 134 12.36 8.64 -0.33
N ILE A 135 11.94 7.44 -0.75
CA ILE A 135 11.35 6.41 0.13
C ILE A 135 12.32 6.00 1.24
N ALA A 136 13.60 5.75 0.93
CA ALA A 136 14.61 5.41 1.92
C ALA A 136 14.78 6.51 2.98
N SER A 137 14.66 7.78 2.57
CA SER A 137 14.74 8.91 3.50
C SER A 137 13.68 8.82 4.60
N PHE A 138 12.44 8.42 4.28
CA PHE A 138 11.34 8.30 5.25
C PHE A 138 11.55 7.19 6.29
N LEU A 139 12.42 6.24 5.99
CA LEU A 139 12.73 5.11 6.86
C LEU A 139 13.89 5.42 7.81
N SER A 140 14.62 6.52 7.59
CA SER A 140 15.71 6.95 8.46
C SER A 140 15.20 7.50 9.79
N THR A 141 15.80 7.04 10.89
CA THR A 141 15.48 7.43 12.29
C THR A 141 16.10 8.76 12.74
N ARG A 142 16.79 9.48 11.85
CA ARG A 142 17.56 10.69 12.19
C ARG A 142 16.72 11.96 12.47
N ARG A 143 15.38 11.88 12.46
CA ARG A 143 14.49 13.05 12.52
C ARG A 143 13.58 13.02 13.74
N LYS A 144 13.13 14.20 14.17
CA LYS A 144 12.10 14.31 15.21
C LYS A 144 10.81 13.63 14.73
N GLU A 145 10.03 13.11 15.67
CA GLU A 145 8.79 12.39 15.34
C GLU A 145 7.78 13.28 14.63
N ILE A 146 7.67 14.56 15.04
CA ILE A 146 6.79 15.55 14.41
C ILE A 146 7.21 15.80 12.97
N ASP A 147 8.50 16.06 12.70
CA ASP A 147 9.00 16.28 11.34
C ASP A 147 8.77 15.05 10.45
N THR A 148 8.92 13.85 11.03
CA THR A 148 8.66 12.59 10.33
C THR A 148 7.18 12.43 10.00
N CYS A 149 6.29 12.79 10.93
CA CYS A 149 4.85 12.79 10.74
C CYS A 149 4.42 13.78 9.64
N LEU A 150 4.88 15.04 9.76
CA LEU A 150 4.60 16.09 8.78
C LEU A 150 5.09 15.72 7.38
N LEU A 151 6.28 15.12 7.28
CA LEU A 151 6.78 14.71 5.97
C LEU A 151 5.94 13.58 5.37
N LYS A 152 5.53 12.57 6.17
CA LYS A 152 4.65 11.50 5.67
C LYS A 152 3.30 12.07 5.20
N LEU A 153 2.75 13.03 5.93
CA LEU A 153 1.52 13.73 5.54
C LEU A 153 1.70 14.53 4.25
N ALA A 154 2.78 15.29 4.13
CA ALA A 154 3.11 16.03 2.92
C ALA A 154 3.24 15.07 1.73
N PHE A 155 3.99 13.98 1.88
CA PHE A 155 4.15 12.94 0.86
C PHE A 155 2.82 12.33 0.40
N GLN A 156 1.97 11.89 1.33
CA GLN A 156 0.67 11.32 1.00
C GLN A 156 -0.24 12.35 0.31
N THR A 157 -0.21 13.59 0.78
CA THR A 157 -1.02 14.69 0.23
C THR A 157 -0.58 15.05 -1.18
N THR A 158 0.73 15.14 -1.42
CA THR A 158 1.32 15.35 -2.73
C THR A 158 0.85 14.24 -3.67
N ILE A 159 1.13 12.97 -3.37
CA ILE A 159 0.73 11.82 -4.21
C ILE A 159 -0.75 11.86 -4.56
N TYR A 160 -1.61 12.05 -3.56
CA TYR A 160 -3.04 12.07 -3.76
C TYR A 160 -3.49 13.25 -4.64
N SER A 161 -3.01 14.46 -4.36
CA SER A 161 -3.45 15.67 -5.06
C SER A 161 -3.07 15.63 -6.53
N LEU A 162 -1.89 15.09 -6.81
CA LEU A 162 -1.39 14.89 -8.17
C LEU A 162 -2.15 13.83 -8.92
N TRP A 163 -2.39 12.69 -8.27
CA TRP A 163 -3.18 11.62 -8.87
C TRP A 163 -4.57 12.13 -9.24
N ARG A 164 -5.18 12.94 -8.37
CA ARG A 164 -6.45 13.62 -8.63
C ARG A 164 -6.35 14.61 -9.80
N GLU A 165 -5.38 15.53 -9.78
CA GLU A 165 -5.19 16.54 -10.83
C GLU A 165 -4.96 15.90 -12.21
N ARG A 166 -4.04 14.95 -12.28
CA ARG A 166 -3.73 14.21 -13.52
C ARG A 166 -4.94 13.45 -14.04
N ASN A 167 -5.74 12.82 -13.17
CA ASN A 167 -6.97 12.15 -13.61
C ASN A 167 -8.07 13.15 -14.01
N SER A 168 -8.13 14.33 -13.38
CA SER A 168 -9.04 15.41 -13.78
C SER A 168 -8.75 15.82 -15.22
N ARG A 169 -7.49 16.13 -15.55
CA ARG A 169 -7.06 16.47 -16.92
C ARG A 169 -7.34 15.35 -17.92
N ARG A 170 -7.24 14.09 -17.50
CA ARG A 170 -7.46 12.94 -18.37
C ARG A 170 -8.93 12.69 -18.71
N HIS A 171 -9.84 13.00 -17.80
CA HIS A 171 -11.24 12.58 -17.91
C HIS A 171 -12.24 13.73 -18.00
N GLN A 172 -11.87 14.95 -17.60
CA GLN A 172 -12.81 16.06 -17.47
C GLN A 172 -12.55 17.22 -18.42
N GLY A 173 -11.43 17.23 -19.16
CA GLY A 173 -11.12 18.24 -20.19
C GLY A 173 -11.04 19.64 -19.64
#